data_AF-A0A6I6G880-F1
#
_entry.id   AF-A0A6I6G880-F1
#
_cell.length_a   1.000
_cell.length_b   1.000
_cell.length_c   1.000
_cell.angle_alpha   90.00
_cell.angle_beta   90.00
_cell.angle_gamma   90.00
#
_symmetry.space_group_name_H-M   'P 1'
#
loop_
_entity.id
_entity.type
_entity.pdbx_description
1 polymer ?
#
loop_
_entity_poly.entity_id
_entity_poly.type
_entity_poly.pdbx_seq_one_letter_code
_entity_poly.pdbx_strand_id
1 'polypeptide(L)'
;MWFTNPREGDWVVVTRPISESGLLPLISRGQRGVVTDARAKGVLTPRVVIRIGTALGSRELRVPVHCLRVSHRGRGTAAFDDRAALWRSVRIGALASITLPLLAFVAFFWWSTGSLDGIVGEILIGIVQQGSDFVEYLITHPIGALAFVGLSWLVGRIAFGKRVL
;
A
#
# COMPACT_ATOMS: atom_id res chain seq x y z
N MET A 1 21.65 -10.20 -20.78
CA MET A 1 21.32 -9.15 -19.79
C MET A 1 22.33 -9.25 -18.66
N TRP A 2 23.20 -8.25 -18.51
CA TRP A 2 24.25 -8.28 -17.50
C TRP A 2 23.64 -8.08 -16.12
N PHE A 3 23.79 -9.09 -15.25
CA PHE A 3 23.45 -9.01 -13.84
C PHE A 3 24.37 -7.99 -13.18
N THR A 4 23.93 -6.75 -13.09
CA THR A 4 24.63 -5.76 -12.30
C THR A 4 24.46 -6.13 -10.83
N ASN A 5 25.57 -6.50 -10.20
CA ASN A 5 25.59 -6.92 -8.81
C ASN A 5 25.11 -5.73 -7.94
N PRO A 6 23.99 -5.87 -7.21
CA PRO A 6 23.44 -4.80 -6.39
C PRO A 6 24.46 -4.39 -5.33
N ARG A 7 24.66 -3.08 -5.14
CA ARG A 7 25.50 -2.52 -4.10
C ARG A 7 24.65 -2.04 -2.94
N GLU A 8 25.29 -1.88 -1.78
CA GLU A 8 24.64 -1.30 -0.62
C GLU A 8 24.13 0.11 -0.95
N GLY A 9 22.90 0.41 -0.54
CA GLY A 9 22.23 1.67 -0.86
C GLY A 9 21.58 1.74 -2.25
N ASP A 10 21.68 0.68 -3.07
CA ASP A 10 20.92 0.59 -4.33
C ASP A 10 19.45 0.28 -4.06
N TRP A 11 18.57 0.92 -4.84
CA TRP A 11 17.14 0.65 -4.79
C TRP A 11 16.81 -0.42 -5.80
N VAL A 12 16.17 -1.50 -5.35
CA VAL A 12 15.86 -2.67 -6.15
C VAL A 12 14.36 -2.89 -6.25
N VAL A 13 13.91 -3.44 -7.36
CA VAL A 13 12.54 -3.90 -7.59
C VAL A 13 12.54 -5.42 -7.71
N VAL A 14 11.61 -6.05 -7.01
CA VAL A 14 11.42 -7.49 -7.03
C VAL A 14 10.73 -7.87 -8.35
N THR A 15 11.41 -8.64 -9.19
CA THR A 15 10.92 -9.02 -10.52
C THR A 15 10.10 -10.30 -10.53
N ARG A 16 10.29 -11.16 -9.51
CA ARG A 16 9.60 -12.44 -9.33
C ARG A 16 9.10 -12.55 -7.89
N PRO A 17 7.89 -13.11 -7.65
CA PRO A 17 7.41 -13.33 -6.29
C PRO A 17 8.34 -14.30 -5.57
N ILE A 18 8.54 -14.07 -4.27
CA ILE A 18 9.43 -14.87 -3.43
C ILE A 18 8.62 -15.41 -2.26
N SER A 19 8.58 -16.73 -2.12
CA SER A 19 8.09 -17.43 -0.92
C SER A 19 9.29 -17.99 -0.17
N GLU A 20 9.40 -17.69 1.13
CA GLU A 20 10.31 -18.42 2.02
C GLU A 20 9.72 -19.79 2.41
N SER A 21 8.40 -19.97 2.32
CA SER A 21 7.70 -21.16 2.82
C SER A 21 6.36 -21.40 2.10
N GLY A 22 6.43 -21.94 0.88
CA GLY A 22 5.45 -22.83 0.25
C GLY A 22 4.02 -22.36 -0.08
N LEU A 23 3.34 -21.60 0.77
CA LEU A 23 1.87 -21.42 0.65
C LEU A 23 1.43 -19.98 0.35
N LEU A 24 2.23 -18.96 0.66
CA LEU A 24 1.95 -17.57 0.26
C LEU A 24 3.25 -16.83 -0.11
N PRO A 25 3.25 -15.99 -1.17
CA PRO A 25 4.40 -15.13 -1.47
C PRO A 25 4.54 -14.07 -0.38
N LEU A 26 5.67 -14.12 0.34
CA LEU A 26 6.01 -13.11 1.36
C LEU A 26 6.30 -11.74 0.70
N ILE A 27 6.72 -11.77 -0.57
CA ILE A 27 7.03 -10.59 -1.37
C ILE A 27 6.33 -10.72 -2.73
N SER A 28 5.56 -9.70 -3.09
CA SER A 28 4.88 -9.64 -4.39
C SER A 28 5.79 -9.05 -5.47
N ARG A 29 5.59 -9.49 -6.72
CA ARG A 29 6.24 -8.89 -7.89
C ARG A 29 5.93 -7.39 -7.96
N GLY A 30 6.96 -6.58 -8.16
CA GLY A 30 6.88 -5.12 -8.27
C GLY A 30 7.13 -4.36 -6.98
N GLN A 31 7.26 -5.06 -5.85
CA GLN A 31 7.64 -4.45 -4.57
C GLN A 31 9.10 -3.97 -4.64
N ARG A 32 9.39 -2.77 -4.13
CA ARG A 32 10.73 -2.20 -4.09
C ARG A 32 11.29 -2.21 -2.69
N GLY A 33 12.61 -2.25 -2.64
CA GLY A 33 13.40 -2.24 -1.41
C GLY A 33 14.73 -1.54 -1.64
N VAL A 34 15.48 -1.38 -0.56
CA VAL A 34 16.87 -0.91 -0.60
C VAL A 34 17.79 -2.03 -0.14
N VAL A 35 18.95 -2.14 -0.76
CA VAL A 35 19.97 -3.12 -0.37
C VAL A 35 20.68 -2.61 0.88
N THR A 36 20.60 -3.36 1.97
CA THR A 36 21.25 -3.03 3.25
C THR A 36 22.53 -3.81 3.47
N ASP A 37 22.63 -5.02 2.90
CA ASP A 37 23.88 -5.79 2.89
C ASP A 37 24.08 -6.40 1.50
N ALA A 38 25.11 -5.90 0.80
CA ALA A 38 25.50 -6.38 -0.51
C ALA A 38 26.43 -7.60 -0.47
N ARG A 39 26.81 -8.09 0.72
CA ARG A 39 27.60 -9.32 0.87
C ARG A 39 26.77 -10.52 0.42
N ALA A 40 26.90 -10.85 -0.85
CA ALA A 40 26.29 -12.01 -1.46
C ALA A 40 26.73 -13.28 -0.73
N LYS A 41 25.79 -13.96 -0.05
CA LYS A 41 26.02 -15.28 0.56
C LYS A 41 25.47 -16.37 -0.37
N GLY A 42 26.29 -17.39 -0.63
CA GLY A 42 25.94 -18.56 -1.45
C GLY A 42 26.65 -18.59 -2.81
N VAL A 43 27.16 -19.78 -3.20
CA VAL A 43 28.00 -19.98 -4.39
C VAL A 43 27.19 -20.06 -5.68
N LEU A 44 26.04 -20.76 -5.67
CA LEU A 44 25.20 -20.98 -6.86
C LEU A 44 24.10 -19.92 -7.03
N THR A 45 23.57 -19.42 -5.92
CA THR A 45 22.53 -18.38 -5.90
C THR A 45 22.91 -17.31 -4.89
N PRO A 46 23.69 -16.29 -5.28
CA PRO A 46 24.07 -15.22 -4.38
C PRO A 46 22.82 -14.52 -3.86
N ARG A 47 22.69 -14.43 -2.53
CA ARG A 47 21.59 -13.73 -1.84
C ARG A 47 22.10 -12.47 -1.18
N VAL A 48 21.36 -11.38 -1.34
CA VAL A 48 21.62 -10.08 -0.72
C VAL A 48 20.51 -9.75 0.27
N VAL A 49 20.82 -8.96 1.30
CA VAL A 49 19.81 -8.49 2.25
C VAL A 49 19.21 -7.21 1.71
N ILE A 50 17.89 -7.19 1.58
CA ILE A 50 17.14 -6.02 1.18
C ILE A 50 16.14 -5.65 2.28
N ARG A 51 16.02 -4.36 2.55
CA ARG A 51 14.97 -3.81 3.39
C ARG A 51 13.80 -3.40 2.51
N ILE A 52 12.63 -3.91 2.85
CA ILE A 52 11.38 -3.63 2.13
C ILE A 52 10.41 -2.93 3.08
N GLY A 53 9.72 -1.90 2.58
CA GLY A 53 8.60 -1.28 3.28
C GLY A 53 7.38 -2.21 3.27
N THR A 54 6.86 -2.51 4.45
CA THR A 54 5.55 -3.16 4.65
C THR A 54 4.53 -2.12 5.11
N ALA A 55 3.25 -2.50 5.16
CA ALA A 55 2.18 -1.59 5.61
C ALA A 55 2.42 -1.06 7.04
N LEU A 56 3.04 -1.86 7.91
CA LEU A 56 3.23 -1.57 9.33
C LEU A 56 4.68 -1.24 9.71
N GLY A 57 5.64 -1.40 8.81
CA GLY A 57 7.05 -1.27 9.18
C GLY A 57 8.00 -1.45 8.01
N SER A 58 9.24 -1.78 8.33
CA SER A 58 10.24 -2.21 7.37
C SER A 58 10.74 -3.58 7.79
N ARG A 59 10.97 -4.48 6.83
CA ARG A 59 11.51 -5.81 7.11
C ARG A 59 12.72 -6.08 6.23
N GLU A 60 13.73 -6.69 6.82
CA GLU A 60 14.91 -7.15 6.10
C GLU A 60 14.71 -8.59 5.64
N LEU A 61 15.00 -8.85 4.37
CA LEU A 61 14.77 -10.13 3.70
C LEU A 61 15.96 -10.49 2.84
N ARG A 62 16.34 -11.76 2.86
CA ARG A 62 17.42 -12.29 2.02
C ARG A 62 16.87 -12.74 0.69
N VAL A 63 17.20 -12.01 -0.37
CA VAL A 63 16.65 -12.24 -1.69
C VAL A 63 17.76 -12.61 -2.68
N PRO A 64 17.57 -13.64 -3.51
CA PRO A 64 18.53 -13.94 -4.56
C PRO A 64 18.62 -12.81 -5.59
N VAL A 65 19.84 -12.49 -6.01
CA VAL A 65 20.13 -11.36 -6.92
C VAL A 65 19.36 -11.46 -8.24
N HIS A 66 19.13 -12.67 -8.76
CA HIS A 66 18.41 -12.88 -10.02
C HIS A 66 16.90 -12.53 -9.95
N CYS A 67 16.33 -12.42 -8.74
CA CYS A 67 14.95 -11.96 -8.53
C CYS A 67 14.85 -10.43 -8.33
N LEU A 68 15.97 -9.73 -8.43
CA LEU A 68 16.07 -8.28 -8.23
C LEU A 68 16.46 -7.59 -9.52
N ARG A 69 15.90 -6.40 -9.72
CA ARG A 69 16.34 -5.45 -10.74
C ARG A 69 16.69 -4.14 -10.06
N VAL A 70 17.90 -3.65 -10.28
CA VAL A 70 18.30 -2.32 -9.80
C VAL A 70 17.47 -1.27 -10.54
N SER A 71 16.81 -0.42 -9.76
CA SER A 71 16.00 0.70 -10.25
C SER A 71 16.76 2.02 -10.17
N HIS A 72 17.47 2.26 -9.07
CA HIS A 72 18.31 3.43 -8.85
C HIS A 72 19.58 3.00 -8.12
N ARG A 73 20.72 3.57 -8.48
CA ARG A 73 21.99 3.31 -7.82
C ARG A 73 22.35 4.39 -6.82
N GLY A 74 22.92 4.00 -5.68
CA GLY A 74 23.55 4.91 -4.72
C GLY A 74 22.66 6.00 -4.13
N ARG A 75 21.33 5.83 -4.11
CA ARG A 75 20.42 6.79 -3.45
C ARG A 75 20.47 6.72 -1.92
N GLY A 76 20.99 5.63 -1.38
CA GLY A 76 21.10 5.42 0.06
C GLY A 76 19.80 4.92 0.70
N THR A 77 19.95 4.43 1.93
CA THR A 77 18.88 3.87 2.77
C THR A 77 17.98 4.97 3.36
N ALA A 78 18.56 6.09 3.81
CA ALA A 78 17.80 7.21 4.37
C ALA A 78 16.75 7.77 3.40
N ALA A 79 17.14 8.03 2.14
CA ALA A 79 16.21 8.51 1.12
C ALA A 79 15.10 7.49 0.77
N PHE A 80 15.37 6.19 0.97
CA PHE A 80 14.34 5.16 0.82
C PHE A 80 13.36 5.20 1.98
N ASP A 81 13.87 5.32 3.21
CA ASP A 81 13.06 5.37 4.42
C ASP A 81 12.17 6.62 4.46
N ASP A 82 12.67 7.79 4.06
CA ASP A 82 11.86 9.02 3.93
C ASP A 82 10.71 8.86 2.95
N ARG A 83 11.00 8.27 1.78
CA ARG A 83 9.98 8.01 0.76
C ARG A 83 8.98 6.97 1.26
N ALA A 84 9.44 5.94 1.97
CA ALA A 84 8.58 4.92 2.56
C ALA A 84 7.66 5.49 3.64
N ALA A 85 8.18 6.39 4.48
CA ALA A 85 7.41 7.11 5.49
C ALA A 85 6.31 7.95 4.86
N LEU A 86 6.62 8.73 3.81
CA LEU A 86 5.63 9.54 3.10
C LEU A 86 4.48 8.68 2.55
N TRP A 87 4.81 7.56 1.90
CA TRP A 87 3.79 6.63 1.38
C TRP A 87 2.97 5.95 2.48
N ARG A 88 3.59 5.66 3.63
CA ARG A 88 2.88 5.14 4.79
C ARG A 88 1.90 6.17 5.33
N SER A 89 2.30 7.44 5.45
CA SER A 89 1.42 8.53 5.88
C SER A 89 0.23 8.71 4.93
N VAL A 90 0.45 8.65 3.61
CA VAL A 90 -0.65 8.69 2.62
C VAL A 90 -1.61 7.52 2.81
N ARG A 91 -1.11 6.31 3.07
CA ARG A 91 -1.97 5.14 3.32
C ARG A 91 -2.75 5.24 4.62
N ILE A 92 -2.11 5.70 5.69
CA ILE A 92 -2.77 5.92 6.97
C ILE A 92 -3.83 7.00 6.82
N GLY A 93 -3.52 8.09 6.12
CA GLY A 93 -4.49 9.15 5.80
C GLY A 93 -5.66 8.64 4.97
N ALA A 94 -5.41 7.82 3.95
CA ALA A 94 -6.46 7.20 3.15
C ALA A 94 -7.33 6.23 3.98
N LEU A 95 -6.72 5.39 4.81
CA LEU A 95 -7.47 4.52 5.73
C LEU A 95 -8.29 5.35 6.72
N ALA A 96 -7.69 6.37 7.32
CA ALA A 96 -8.37 7.29 8.22
C ALA A 96 -9.55 7.96 7.53
N SER A 97 -9.42 8.41 6.28
CA SER A 97 -10.54 9.02 5.53
C SER A 97 -11.74 8.09 5.34
N ILE A 98 -11.54 6.77 5.36
CA ILE A 98 -12.60 5.77 5.27
C ILE A 98 -13.14 5.43 6.66
N THR A 99 -12.25 5.24 7.64
CA THR A 99 -12.61 4.75 8.97
C THR A 99 -13.14 5.87 9.88
N LEU A 100 -12.66 7.11 9.76
CA LEU A 100 -13.10 8.22 10.62
C LEU A 100 -14.60 8.51 10.48
N PRO A 101 -15.16 8.64 9.27
CA PRO A 101 -16.60 8.89 9.12
C PRO A 101 -17.45 7.81 9.76
N LEU A 102 -17.03 6.54 9.64
CA LEU A 102 -17.72 5.42 10.29
C LEU A 102 -17.63 5.50 11.81
N LEU A 103 -16.45 5.78 12.36
CA LEU A 103 -16.27 5.96 13.81
C LEU A 103 -17.06 7.16 14.34
N ALA A 104 -17.09 8.27 13.60
CA ALA A 104 -17.85 9.45 13.95
C ALA A 104 -19.36 9.14 13.95
N PHE A 105 -19.85 8.40 12.95
CA PHE A 105 -21.23 7.94 12.90
C PHE A 105 -21.57 7.06 14.10
N VAL A 106 -20.74 6.05 14.42
CA VAL A 106 -20.97 5.16 15.58
C VAL A 106 -20.99 5.97 16.89
N ALA A 107 -20.05 6.90 17.05
CA ALA A 107 -20.00 7.76 18.23
C ALA A 107 -21.24 8.65 18.34
N PHE A 108 -21.66 9.26 17.24
CA PHE A 108 -22.86 10.10 17.19
C PHE A 108 -24.13 9.28 17.47
N PHE A 109 -24.27 8.11 16.84
CA PHE A 109 -25.40 7.21 17.03
C PHE A 109 -25.53 6.76 18.48
N TRP A 110 -24.42 6.34 19.09
CA TRP A 110 -24.38 5.94 20.49
C TRP A 110 -24.72 7.12 21.41
N TRP A 111 -24.18 8.31 21.13
CA TRP A 111 -24.50 9.52 21.86
C TRP A 111 -25.99 9.89 21.76
N SER A 112 -26.60 9.74 20.59
CA SER A 112 -27.99 10.12 20.36
C SER A 112 -29.01 9.13 20.90
N THR A 113 -28.70 7.83 20.85
CA THR A 113 -29.66 6.76 21.21
C THR A 113 -29.37 6.09 22.56
N GLY A 114 -28.16 6.30 23.12
CA GLY A 114 -27.71 5.63 24.33
C GLY A 114 -27.47 4.12 24.18
N SER A 115 -27.65 3.55 22.97
CA SER A 115 -27.48 2.13 22.67
C SER A 115 -26.76 1.94 21.32
N LEU A 116 -26.28 0.72 21.07
CA LEU A 116 -25.77 0.28 19.77
C LEU A 116 -26.75 -0.69 19.08
N ASP A 117 -27.90 -0.97 19.71
CA ASP A 117 -28.93 -1.81 19.12
C ASP A 117 -29.49 -1.17 17.86
N GLY A 118 -29.57 -1.95 16.77
CA GLY A 118 -30.05 -1.46 15.48
C GLY A 118 -29.02 -0.70 14.63
N ILE A 119 -27.79 -0.47 15.12
CA ILE A 119 -26.76 0.27 14.37
C ILE A 119 -26.47 -0.31 12.99
N VAL A 120 -26.51 -1.65 12.86
CA VAL A 120 -26.31 -2.33 11.57
C VAL A 120 -27.44 -1.98 10.59
N GLY A 121 -28.68 -1.89 11.07
CA GLY A 121 -29.82 -1.50 10.25
C GLY A 121 -29.68 -0.07 9.74
N GLU A 122 -29.31 0.86 10.63
CA GLU A 122 -29.09 2.27 10.28
C GLU A 122 -27.91 2.46 9.33
N ILE A 123 -26.82 1.71 9.50
CA ILE A 123 -25.71 1.69 8.54
C ILE A 123 -26.20 1.22 7.17
N LEU A 124 -26.99 0.15 7.10
CA LEU A 124 -27.51 -0.35 5.82
C LEU A 124 -28.45 0.64 5.15
N ILE A 125 -29.36 1.26 5.91
CA ILE A 125 -30.25 2.32 5.41
C ILE A 125 -29.42 3.49 4.89
N GLY A 126 -28.44 3.95 5.66
CA GLY A 126 -27.52 5.02 5.26
C GLY A 126 -26.75 4.70 3.97
N ILE A 127 -26.27 3.46 3.81
CA ILE A 127 -25.61 3.02 2.57
C ILE A 127 -26.56 3.09 1.37
N VAL A 128 -27.80 2.62 1.53
CA VAL A 128 -28.80 2.65 0.45
C VAL A 128 -29.17 4.08 0.09
N GLN A 129 -29.40 4.92 1.09
CA GLN A 129 -29.77 6.32 0.88
C GLN A 129 -28.63 7.10 0.23
N GLN A 130 -27.40 6.95 0.73
CA GLN A 130 -26.22 7.57 0.13
C GLN A 130 -25.98 7.08 -1.31
N GLY A 131 -26.26 5.80 -1.59
CA GLY A 131 -26.22 5.25 -2.94
C GLY A 131 -27.26 5.91 -3.86
N SER A 132 -28.48 6.11 -3.38
CA SER A 132 -29.55 6.81 -4.10
C SER A 132 -29.17 8.27 -4.40
N ASP A 133 -28.71 9.00 -3.38
CA ASP A 133 -28.29 10.39 -3.50
C ASP A 133 -27.12 10.52 -4.50
N PHE A 134 -26.20 9.55 -4.52
CA PHE A 134 -25.10 9.53 -5.47
C PHE A 134 -25.57 9.27 -6.91
N VAL A 135 -26.56 8.39 -7.12
CA VAL A 135 -27.16 8.17 -8.46
C VAL A 135 -27.85 9.44 -8.94
N GLU A 136 -28.60 10.11 -8.07
CA GLU A 136 -29.21 11.41 -8.39
C GLU A 136 -28.14 12.46 -8.72
N TYR A 137 -27.05 12.51 -7.94
CA TYR A 137 -25.92 13.40 -8.20
C TYR A 137 -25.24 13.12 -9.55
N LEU A 138 -25.10 11.84 -9.92
CA LEU A 138 -24.52 11.44 -11.21
C LEU A 138 -25.38 11.90 -12.39
N ILE A 139 -26.72 11.87 -12.25
CA ILE A 139 -27.66 12.31 -13.29
C ILE A 139 -27.66 13.84 -13.40
N THR A 140 -27.69 14.53 -12.27
CA THR A 140 -27.79 16.00 -12.22
C THR A 140 -26.46 16.69 -12.53
N HIS A 141 -25.32 16.10 -12.16
CA HIS A 141 -23.98 16.69 -12.29
C HIS A 141 -22.96 15.67 -12.85
N PRO A 142 -23.13 15.20 -14.09
CA PRO A 142 -22.35 14.08 -14.63
C PRO A 142 -20.85 14.34 -14.68
N ILE A 143 -20.43 15.56 -15.04
CA ILE A 143 -19.01 15.92 -15.12
C ILE A 143 -18.38 15.94 -13.73
N GLY A 144 -19.05 16.56 -12.74
CA GLY A 144 -18.57 16.62 -11.36
C GLY A 144 -18.47 15.23 -10.72
N ALA A 145 -19.48 14.39 -10.95
CA ALA A 145 -19.51 13.01 -10.48
C ALA A 145 -18.41 12.16 -11.13
N LEU A 146 -18.17 12.26 -12.44
CA LEU A 146 -17.08 11.55 -13.11
C LEU A 146 -15.71 12.02 -12.60
N ALA A 147 -15.53 13.32 -12.36
CA ALA A 147 -14.31 13.84 -11.77
C ALA A 147 -14.09 13.28 -10.35
N PHE A 148 -15.13 13.25 -9.52
CA PHE A 148 -15.08 12.68 -8.18
C PHE A 148 -14.72 11.18 -8.20
N VAL A 149 -15.37 10.39 -9.06
CA VAL A 149 -15.08 8.96 -9.21
C VAL A 149 -13.66 8.74 -9.73
N GLY A 150 -13.24 9.49 -10.74
CA GLY A 150 -11.90 9.40 -11.30
C GLY A 150 -10.81 9.75 -10.29
N LEU A 151 -11.01 10.81 -9.51
CA LEU A 151 -10.09 11.24 -8.47
C LEU A 151 -10.06 10.24 -7.31
N SER A 152 -11.21 9.75 -6.87
CA SER A 152 -11.32 8.72 -5.83
C SER A 152 -10.65 7.42 -6.26
N TRP A 153 -10.84 7.01 -7.52
CA TRP A 153 -10.16 5.86 -8.11
C TRP A 153 -8.64 6.07 -8.15
N LEU A 154 -8.18 7.26 -8.55
CA LEU A 154 -6.75 7.59 -8.58
C LEU A 154 -6.14 7.55 -7.18
N VAL A 155 -6.79 8.17 -6.19
CA VAL A 155 -6.35 8.16 -4.78
C VAL A 155 -6.31 6.72 -4.26
N GLY A 156 -7.35 5.92 -4.52
CA GLY A 156 -7.37 4.50 -4.14
C GLY A 156 -6.25 3.71 -4.82
N ARG A 157 -6.00 3.96 -6.11
CA ARG A 157 -4.93 3.33 -6.88
C ARG A 157 -3.56 3.69 -6.35
N ILE A 158 -3.37 4.93 -5.92
CA ILE A 158 -2.13 5.46 -5.37
C ILE A 158 -1.91 4.96 -3.94
N ALA A 159 -2.92 4.98 -3.08
CA ALA A 159 -2.80 4.51 -1.70
C ALA A 159 -2.63 2.98 -1.63
N PHE A 160 -3.46 2.22 -2.37
CA PHE A 160 -3.57 0.76 -2.22
C PHE A 160 -2.99 -0.04 -3.40
N GLY A 161 -2.40 0.62 -4.41
CA GLY A 161 -1.83 -0.05 -5.57
C GLY A 161 -0.58 -0.89 -5.24
N LYS A 162 -0.48 -2.06 -5.89
CA LYS A 162 0.65 -3.02 -5.82
C LYS A 162 2.04 -2.45 -6.18
N ARG A 163 2.14 -1.19 -6.62
CA ARG A 163 3.38 -0.54 -7.12
C ARG A 163 3.91 0.57 -6.20
N VAL A 164 3.39 0.66 -4.97
CA VAL A 164 3.71 1.76 -4.07
C VAL A 164 4.57 1.27 -2.92
N LEU A 165 5.79 0.95 -3.30
CA LEU A 165 7.06 1.47 -2.81
C LEU A 165 8.07 0.75 -3.64
#